data_AF-A0A2M4DN52-F1
#
_entry.id   AF-A0A2M4DN52-F1
#
_cell.length_a   1.000
_cell.length_b   1.000
_cell.length_c   1.000
_cell.angle_alpha   90.00
_cell.angle_beta   90.00
_cell.angle_gamma   90.00
#
_symmetry.space_group_name_H-M   'P 1'
#
loop_
_entity.id
_entity.type
_entity.pdbx_description
1 polymer ?
#
loop_
_entity_poly.entity_id
_entity_poly.type
_entity_poly.pdbx_seq_one_letter_code
_entity_poly.pdbx_strand_id
1 'polypeptide(L)'
;MVSQEFRLSSLVCLLALLVVAAQGQPYRWCVPFKQLAICQRLTGAEGIRNLGCVAGNDRLDCLRKVQSREADFVAVDPEDAYVAVNMNNEDFVLFAELRTTEEPTAEFRYEGIVLVRTADGFTSMDQLRGKKSCHTGYGRNVGYKIPVTKLRQMGIFKMPTERNRSPLENELAGLSELFSSSCLVGTYSPNADIDRLLKKRYSNLCERCAEPERCAVNDRFSGYEGAIRCLVENDGDVAFTKTIFVRKYFGLPITPGAVAKPAVNPAVRAEDYSYLCEDGTTRPVSDQNVCSWAQRPWPAFMANGDLTGNRVQELQSLLQTFYRQFTDASVSAADLEAARKLSVDREHLIVNREQVILPQQYLERAKYKDVIERETAYDFKFRLCVSTEAERQKCDQMQRAAYARDVRPSFECVLKGGDACVAAVQNGDADAVVLKEPSAALKPIVWEKYDDAVTNVDKDANGRGRTAVYIRKEVDETVQDNIVHAFTAISNAFGRRKRNEIVFTLFGPFRLSDAPGNVQVQNLIFNDQASALVSTPVT
;
A
#
# COMPACT_ATOMS: atom_id res chain seq x y z
N MET A 1 -60.18 -47.23 23.74
CA MET A 1 -59.58 -47.10 22.41
C MET A 1 -60.23 -45.86 21.79
N VAL A 2 -59.70 -44.65 21.97
CA VAL A 2 -58.72 -43.98 21.09
C VAL A 2 -58.10 -42.85 21.91
N SER A 3 -56.86 -43.00 22.36
CA SER A 3 -56.08 -41.90 22.95
C SER A 3 -54.63 -42.33 23.14
N GLN A 4 -53.97 -42.73 22.05
CA GLN A 4 -52.53 -43.02 22.03
C GLN A 4 -51.80 -42.52 20.78
N GLU A 5 -52.47 -41.89 19.80
CA GLU A 5 -51.80 -41.42 18.57
C GLU A 5 -51.37 -39.93 18.60
N PHE A 6 -51.86 -39.12 19.54
CA PHE A 6 -51.54 -37.67 19.55
C PHE A 6 -50.23 -37.29 20.25
N ARG A 7 -49.55 -38.23 20.92
CA ARG A 7 -48.28 -37.94 21.63
C ARG A 7 -47.02 -38.21 20.81
N LEU A 8 -47.08 -39.00 19.73
CA LEU A 8 -45.90 -39.23 18.88
C LEU A 8 -45.63 -38.04 17.93
N SER A 9 -46.66 -37.44 17.33
CA SER A 9 -46.48 -36.33 16.37
C SER A 9 -45.91 -35.06 17.00
N SER A 10 -46.25 -34.74 18.26
CA SER A 10 -45.66 -33.57 18.95
C SER A 10 -44.21 -33.80 19.39
N LEU A 11 -43.82 -35.04 19.71
CA LEU A 11 -42.45 -35.37 20.08
C LEU A 11 -41.51 -35.39 18.86
N VAL A 12 -42.00 -35.90 17.71
CA VAL A 12 -41.26 -35.89 16.44
C VAL A 12 -41.11 -34.47 15.90
N CYS A 13 -42.10 -33.59 16.09
CA CYS A 13 -41.99 -32.18 15.69
C CYS A 13 -41.02 -31.39 16.61
N LEU A 14 -41.00 -31.67 17.92
CA LEU A 14 -40.01 -31.08 18.84
C LEU A 14 -38.58 -31.58 18.58
N LEU A 15 -38.41 -32.86 18.25
CA LEU A 15 -37.11 -33.42 17.84
C LEU A 15 -36.68 -32.90 16.46
N ALA A 16 -37.61 -32.70 15.51
CA ALA A 16 -37.30 -32.07 14.22
C ALA A 16 -36.94 -30.57 14.35
N LEU A 17 -37.52 -29.85 15.32
CA LEU A 17 -37.16 -28.47 15.64
C LEU A 17 -35.85 -28.34 16.43
N LEU A 18 -35.43 -29.38 17.17
CA LEU A 18 -34.14 -29.41 17.86
C LEU A 18 -32.96 -29.83 16.96
N VAL A 19 -33.23 -30.40 15.78
CA VAL A 19 -32.18 -30.76 14.79
C VAL A 19 -31.83 -29.58 13.87
N VAL A 20 -32.57 -28.45 13.94
CA VAL A 20 -32.27 -27.22 13.20
C VAL A 20 -31.68 -26.15 14.12
N ALA A 21 -30.66 -26.47 14.92
CA ALA A 21 -29.84 -25.45 15.61
C ALA A 21 -28.53 -26.02 16.17
N ALA A 22 -27.67 -26.55 15.29
CA ALA A 22 -26.24 -26.68 15.61
C ALA A 22 -25.36 -26.40 14.38
N GLN A 23 -25.85 -25.62 13.40
CA GLN A 23 -24.94 -24.95 12.48
C GLN A 23 -24.48 -23.68 13.19
N GLY A 24 -23.22 -23.68 13.63
CA GLY A 24 -22.59 -22.50 14.21
C GLY A 24 -22.78 -21.28 13.30
N GLN A 25 -22.88 -20.09 13.89
CA GLN A 25 -23.01 -18.85 13.12
C GLN A 25 -21.89 -18.78 12.07
N PRO A 26 -22.20 -18.44 10.80
CA PRO A 26 -21.19 -18.40 9.76
C PRO A 26 -20.12 -17.35 10.09
N TYR A 27 -18.87 -17.65 9.77
CA TYR A 27 -17.77 -16.69 9.90
C TYR A 27 -18.01 -15.53 8.93
N ARG A 28 -18.01 -14.30 9.43
CA ARG A 28 -18.31 -13.07 8.68
C ARG A 28 -17.03 -12.46 8.13
N TRP A 29 -16.78 -12.68 6.84
CA TRP A 29 -15.72 -12.00 6.09
C TRP A 29 -16.14 -10.58 5.73
N CYS A 30 -15.45 -9.57 6.27
CA CYS A 30 -15.65 -8.21 5.79
C CYS A 30 -14.94 -7.98 4.46
N VAL A 31 -15.68 -7.51 3.47
CA VAL A 31 -15.17 -7.09 2.16
C VAL A 31 -15.61 -5.65 1.85
N PRO A 32 -14.78 -4.85 1.15
CA PRO A 32 -15.19 -3.58 0.56
C PRO A 32 -16.51 -3.72 -0.23
N PHE A 33 -17.37 -2.71 -0.18
CA PHE A 33 -18.74 -2.77 -0.73
C PHE A 33 -18.74 -3.14 -2.22
N LYS A 34 -17.74 -2.66 -2.97
CA LYS A 34 -17.52 -2.98 -4.39
C LYS A 34 -17.27 -4.48 -4.66
N GLN A 35 -16.93 -5.24 -3.63
CA GLN A 35 -16.64 -6.68 -3.68
C GLN A 35 -17.73 -7.54 -3.02
N LEU A 36 -18.74 -6.93 -2.38
CA LEU A 36 -19.77 -7.66 -1.61
C LEU A 36 -20.52 -8.68 -2.48
N ALA A 37 -21.04 -8.26 -3.63
CA ALA A 37 -21.82 -9.13 -4.50
C ALA A 37 -21.00 -10.33 -5.00
N ILE A 38 -19.70 -10.13 -5.23
CA ILE A 38 -18.78 -11.21 -5.61
C ILE A 38 -18.57 -12.16 -4.45
N CYS A 39 -18.30 -11.63 -3.25
CA CYS A 39 -18.13 -12.43 -2.05
C CYS A 39 -19.35 -13.32 -1.81
N GLN A 40 -20.55 -12.75 -1.76
CA GLN A 40 -21.79 -13.49 -1.51
C GLN A 40 -22.04 -14.59 -2.55
N ARG A 41 -21.76 -14.30 -3.83
CA ARG A 41 -21.92 -15.27 -4.91
C ARG A 41 -20.94 -16.44 -4.77
N LEU A 42 -19.66 -16.16 -4.48
CA LEU A 42 -18.62 -17.17 -4.42
C LEU A 42 -18.70 -17.99 -3.11
N THR A 43 -19.06 -17.39 -1.98
CA THR A 43 -19.21 -18.12 -0.70
C THR A 43 -20.54 -18.87 -0.59
N GLY A 44 -21.53 -18.52 -1.42
CA GLY A 44 -22.80 -19.25 -1.52
C GLY A 44 -22.70 -20.61 -2.22
N ALA A 45 -21.55 -20.96 -2.81
CA ALA A 45 -21.33 -22.26 -3.43
C ALA A 45 -21.36 -23.41 -2.41
N GLU A 46 -21.76 -24.61 -2.84
CA GLU A 46 -21.80 -25.79 -1.96
C GLU A 46 -20.41 -26.11 -1.39
N GLY A 47 -20.34 -26.42 -0.10
CA GLY A 47 -19.08 -26.68 0.63
C GLY A 47 -18.48 -25.47 1.36
N ILE A 48 -18.94 -24.23 1.08
CA ILE A 48 -18.40 -22.99 1.68
C ILE A 48 -19.44 -22.26 2.55
N ARG A 49 -20.64 -22.84 2.75
CA ARG A 49 -21.81 -22.17 3.34
C ARG A 49 -21.63 -21.59 4.76
N ASN A 50 -20.58 -22.00 5.49
CA ASN A 50 -20.24 -21.44 6.80
C ASN A 50 -19.41 -20.14 6.71
N LEU A 51 -19.24 -19.57 5.51
CA LEU A 51 -18.56 -18.30 5.27
C LEU A 51 -19.54 -17.25 4.74
N GLY A 52 -19.87 -16.26 5.57
CA GLY A 52 -20.71 -15.12 5.22
C GLY A 52 -19.90 -13.88 4.84
N CYS A 53 -20.55 -12.93 4.16
CA CYS A 53 -19.90 -11.68 3.74
C CYS A 53 -20.59 -10.47 4.36
N VAL A 54 -19.80 -9.56 4.92
CA VAL A 54 -20.25 -8.26 5.46
C VAL A 54 -19.62 -7.14 4.62
N ALA A 55 -20.40 -6.14 4.23
CA ALA A 55 -19.83 -4.99 3.54
C ALA A 55 -19.27 -3.96 4.51
N GLY A 56 -18.04 -3.53 4.24
CA GLY A 56 -17.53 -2.22 4.66
C GLY A 56 -17.47 -1.27 3.45
N ASN A 57 -17.50 0.05 3.66
CA ASN A 57 -17.28 1.01 2.57
C ASN A 57 -15.95 0.72 1.83
N ASP A 58 -14.90 0.47 2.61
CA ASP A 58 -13.57 0.11 2.17
C ASP A 58 -12.88 -0.74 3.25
N ARG A 59 -11.60 -1.07 3.07
CA ARG A 59 -10.88 -1.93 4.00
C ARG A 59 -10.70 -1.27 5.37
N LEU A 60 -10.57 0.05 5.47
CA LEU A 60 -10.49 0.73 6.77
C LEU A 60 -11.83 0.66 7.53
N ASP A 61 -12.96 0.74 6.83
CA ASP A 61 -14.27 0.44 7.42
C ASP A 61 -14.38 -1.02 7.86
N CYS A 62 -13.80 -1.95 7.09
CA CYS A 62 -13.73 -3.35 7.51
C CYS A 62 -12.87 -3.58 8.75
N LEU A 63 -11.73 -2.91 8.92
CA LEU A 63 -10.93 -2.98 10.14
C LEU A 63 -11.78 -2.58 11.36
N ARG A 64 -12.52 -1.46 11.26
CA ARG A 64 -13.43 -1.00 12.31
C ARG A 64 -14.54 -2.02 12.59
N LYS A 65 -15.14 -2.62 11.55
CA LYS A 65 -16.18 -3.66 11.70
C LYS A 65 -15.66 -4.93 12.35
N VAL A 66 -14.42 -5.32 12.08
CA VAL A 66 -13.78 -6.46 12.76
C VAL A 66 -13.53 -6.12 14.23
N GLN A 67 -13.04 -4.91 14.51
CA GLN A 67 -12.85 -4.43 15.88
C GLN A 67 -14.15 -4.35 16.68
N SER A 68 -15.24 -3.88 16.07
CA SER A 68 -16.57 -3.77 16.69
C SER A 68 -17.36 -5.07 16.69
N ARG A 69 -16.79 -6.18 16.19
CA ARG A 69 -17.43 -7.49 16.04
C ARG A 69 -18.68 -7.48 15.14
N GLU A 70 -18.82 -6.48 14.27
CA GLU A 70 -19.77 -6.52 13.16
C GLU A 70 -19.34 -7.50 12.06
N ALA A 71 -18.03 -7.77 11.97
CA ALA A 71 -17.44 -8.83 11.16
C ALA A 71 -16.39 -9.61 11.99
N ASP A 72 -15.99 -10.78 11.51
CA ASP A 72 -15.05 -11.65 12.22
C ASP A 72 -13.62 -11.50 11.71
N PHE A 73 -13.44 -11.29 10.39
CA PHE A 73 -12.11 -11.14 9.80
C PHE A 73 -12.11 -10.36 8.48
N VAL A 74 -10.92 -9.95 8.04
CA VAL A 74 -10.67 -9.19 6.81
C VAL A 74 -9.30 -9.54 6.23
N ALA A 75 -9.17 -9.45 4.90
CA ALA A 75 -7.87 -9.56 4.21
C ALA A 75 -7.13 -8.22 4.28
N VAL A 76 -5.86 -8.25 4.67
CA VAL A 76 -5.03 -7.07 4.95
C VAL A 76 -3.69 -7.13 4.24
N ASP A 77 -3.21 -5.98 3.77
CA ASP A 77 -1.79 -5.77 3.50
C ASP A 77 -1.05 -5.41 4.80
N PRO A 78 0.29 -5.51 4.88
CA PRO A 78 1.05 -5.05 6.04
C PRO A 78 0.77 -3.59 6.42
N GLU A 79 0.50 -2.75 5.43
CA GLU A 79 0.13 -1.35 5.64
C GLU A 79 -1.23 -1.19 6.35
N ASP A 80 -2.16 -2.14 6.20
CA ASP A 80 -3.43 -2.14 6.94
C ASP A 80 -3.26 -2.68 8.37
N ALA A 81 -2.39 -3.67 8.54
CA ALA A 81 -1.99 -4.14 9.87
C ALA A 81 -1.35 -3.00 10.68
N TYR A 82 -0.57 -2.12 10.03
CA TYR A 82 -0.03 -0.92 10.68
C TYR A 82 -1.14 0.04 11.13
N VAL A 83 -2.16 0.27 10.29
CA VAL A 83 -3.32 1.08 10.70
C VAL A 83 -4.02 0.44 11.90
N ALA A 84 -4.18 -0.88 11.90
CA ALA A 84 -4.82 -1.63 12.97
C ALA A 84 -4.09 -1.51 14.32
N VAL A 85 -2.75 -1.58 14.34
CA VAL A 85 -1.93 -1.35 15.56
C VAL A 85 -2.17 0.03 16.17
N ASN A 86 -2.51 1.01 15.34
CA ASN A 86 -2.74 2.40 15.77
C ASN A 86 -4.22 2.71 16.03
N MET A 87 -5.08 1.69 16.08
CA MET A 87 -6.48 1.84 16.49
C MET A 87 -6.60 1.74 18.01
N ASN A 88 -7.47 2.56 18.59
CA ASN A 88 -7.69 2.55 20.04
C ASN A 88 -8.39 1.26 20.48
N ASN A 89 -7.91 0.62 21.55
CA ASN A 89 -8.49 -0.63 22.09
C ASN A 89 -8.56 -1.75 21.04
N GLU A 90 -7.49 -1.91 20.27
CA GLU A 90 -7.37 -2.98 19.29
C GLU A 90 -6.95 -4.30 19.97
N ASP A 91 -7.42 -5.41 19.41
CA ASP A 91 -7.06 -6.76 19.85
C ASP A 91 -6.95 -7.72 18.65
N PHE A 92 -6.47 -7.21 17.52
CA PHE A 92 -6.43 -7.97 16.28
C PHE A 92 -5.40 -9.11 16.34
N VAL A 93 -5.64 -10.15 15.55
CA VAL A 93 -4.74 -11.28 15.37
C VAL A 93 -4.65 -11.70 13.91
N LEU A 94 -3.44 -11.97 13.41
CA LEU A 94 -3.23 -12.55 12.09
C LEU A 94 -3.11 -14.07 12.21
N PHE A 95 -3.89 -14.78 11.40
CA PHE A 95 -4.01 -16.24 11.51
C PHE A 95 -3.64 -16.99 10.23
N ALA A 96 -3.54 -16.31 9.09
CA ALA A 96 -3.10 -16.92 7.83
C ALA A 96 -2.46 -15.87 6.91
N GLU A 97 -1.53 -16.31 6.07
CA GLU A 97 -0.81 -15.47 5.12
C GLU A 97 -1.19 -15.82 3.67
N LEU A 98 -1.20 -14.81 2.80
CA LEU A 98 -1.35 -14.94 1.35
C LEU A 98 0.04 -14.90 0.72
N ARG A 99 0.60 -16.08 0.44
CA ARG A 99 1.93 -16.26 -0.17
C ARG A 99 1.82 -16.58 -1.66
N THR A 100 2.93 -16.51 -2.39
CA THR A 100 2.99 -16.95 -3.78
C THR A 100 3.26 -18.45 -3.86
N THR A 101 2.79 -19.10 -4.93
CA THR A 101 3.13 -20.51 -5.21
C THR A 101 4.60 -20.71 -5.56
N GLU A 102 5.30 -19.64 -5.95
CA GLU A 102 6.74 -19.64 -6.19
C GLU A 102 7.56 -19.54 -4.89
N GLU A 103 7.01 -18.92 -3.83
CA GLU A 103 7.67 -18.70 -2.53
C GLU A 103 6.79 -19.17 -1.34
N PRO A 104 6.28 -20.42 -1.32
CA PRO A 104 5.32 -20.88 -0.31
C PRO A 104 5.94 -20.95 1.10
N THR A 105 7.24 -21.17 1.20
CA THR A 105 7.97 -21.33 2.45
C THR A 105 8.74 -20.09 2.88
N ALA A 106 8.79 -19.05 2.04
CA ALA A 106 9.52 -17.83 2.37
C ALA A 106 8.84 -17.09 3.53
N GLU A 107 9.63 -16.68 4.52
CA GLU A 107 9.11 -16.00 5.72
C GLU A 107 8.48 -14.63 5.37
N PHE A 108 9.03 -13.94 4.36
CA PHE A 108 8.60 -12.59 3.97
C PHE A 108 8.32 -12.51 2.46
N ARG A 109 7.47 -11.56 2.06
CA ARG A 109 7.05 -11.34 0.65
C ARG A 109 8.17 -10.83 -0.24
N TYR A 110 9.01 -9.99 0.32
CA TYR A 110 10.27 -9.64 -0.30
C TYR A 110 11.25 -9.20 0.75
N GLU A 111 12.51 -9.38 0.39
CA GLU A 111 13.67 -8.95 1.13
C GLU A 111 14.41 -7.95 0.25
N GLY A 112 14.49 -6.70 0.71
CA GLY A 112 15.27 -5.67 0.05
C GLY A 112 16.74 -5.91 0.32
N ILE A 113 17.50 -6.24 -0.72
CA ILE A 113 18.92 -6.55 -0.64
C ILE A 113 19.73 -5.52 -1.41
N VAL A 114 21.04 -5.57 -1.17
CA VAL A 114 22.03 -4.79 -1.90
C VAL A 114 23.02 -5.75 -2.52
N LEU A 115 23.14 -5.73 -3.83
CA LEU A 115 24.01 -6.60 -4.61
C LEU A 115 25.25 -5.82 -5.04
N VAL A 116 26.42 -6.38 -4.79
CA VAL A 116 27.72 -5.81 -5.16
C VAL A 116 28.59 -6.89 -5.79
N ARG A 117 29.67 -6.49 -6.48
CA ARG A 117 30.71 -7.44 -6.90
C ARG A 117 31.54 -7.86 -5.70
N THR A 118 31.86 -9.15 -5.62
CA THR A 118 32.74 -9.70 -4.57
C THR A 118 34.14 -9.07 -4.63
N ALA A 119 34.65 -8.79 -5.85
CA ALA A 119 35.97 -8.20 -6.07
C ALA A 119 36.11 -6.77 -5.53
N ASP A 120 35.01 -6.05 -5.31
CA ASP A 120 35.03 -4.68 -4.78
C ASP A 120 35.38 -4.64 -3.29
N GLY A 121 35.33 -5.78 -2.59
CA GLY A 121 35.90 -5.95 -1.25
C GLY A 121 35.31 -5.03 -0.18
N PHE A 122 33.99 -4.83 -0.18
CA PHE A 122 33.31 -4.00 0.81
C PHE A 122 33.54 -4.51 2.24
N THR A 123 33.92 -3.59 3.12
CA THR A 123 34.09 -3.81 4.58
C THR A 123 33.41 -2.71 5.39
N SER A 124 32.88 -1.67 4.76
CA SER A 124 32.16 -0.57 5.41
C SER A 124 31.13 0.05 4.47
N MET A 125 30.04 0.53 5.06
CA MET A 125 28.98 1.26 4.37
C MET A 125 29.45 2.61 3.77
N ASP A 126 30.51 3.21 4.32
CA ASP A 126 31.09 4.45 3.77
C ASP A 126 31.64 4.28 2.35
N GLN A 127 32.03 3.07 1.97
CA GLN A 127 32.55 2.76 0.64
C GLN A 127 31.48 2.84 -0.46
N LEU A 128 30.20 3.04 -0.10
CA LEU A 128 29.13 3.34 -1.06
C LEU A 128 29.23 4.77 -1.62
N ARG A 129 29.94 5.68 -0.94
CA ARG A 129 30.12 7.06 -1.42
C ARG A 129 30.88 7.07 -2.75
N GLY A 130 30.34 7.78 -3.73
CA GLY A 130 30.91 7.90 -5.07
C GLY A 130 30.73 6.65 -5.95
N LYS A 131 30.05 5.60 -5.47
CA LYS A 131 29.75 4.42 -6.29
C LYS A 131 28.67 4.71 -7.33
N LYS A 132 28.61 3.88 -8.36
CA LYS A 132 27.59 3.92 -9.42
C LYS A 132 26.42 3.03 -9.00
N SER A 133 25.21 3.58 -8.88
CA SER A 133 24.09 2.85 -8.28
C SER A 133 22.99 2.46 -9.28
N CYS A 134 22.42 1.29 -9.09
CA CYS A 134 21.37 0.74 -9.93
C CYS A 134 20.09 0.56 -9.10
N HIS A 135 19.04 1.30 -9.44
CA HIS A 135 17.80 1.34 -8.68
C HIS A 135 16.65 0.74 -9.47
N THR A 136 15.71 0.08 -8.79
CA THR A 136 14.51 -0.44 -9.47
C THR A 136 13.61 0.66 -10.04
N GLY A 137 13.76 1.90 -9.56
CA GLY A 137 12.98 3.08 -9.94
C GLY A 137 12.56 3.93 -8.74
N TYR A 138 12.36 5.22 -8.98
CA TYR A 138 11.90 6.23 -8.03
C TYR A 138 10.58 5.83 -7.37
N GLY A 139 10.46 6.08 -6.06
CA GLY A 139 9.26 5.77 -5.28
C GLY A 139 8.97 4.28 -5.07
N ARG A 140 9.87 3.37 -5.47
CA ARG A 140 9.71 1.93 -5.22
C ARG A 140 10.30 1.52 -3.87
N ASN A 141 9.73 0.48 -3.26
CA ASN A 141 10.17 0.06 -1.92
C ASN A 141 11.64 -0.36 -1.89
N VAL A 142 11.98 -1.44 -2.59
CA VAL A 142 13.30 -2.07 -2.48
C VAL A 142 14.41 -1.28 -3.16
N GLY A 143 14.14 -0.67 -4.32
CA GLY A 143 15.16 0.08 -5.06
C GLY A 143 15.26 1.55 -4.71
N TYR A 144 14.44 2.10 -3.81
CA TYR A 144 14.48 3.52 -3.47
C TYR A 144 14.20 3.78 -2.00
N LYS A 145 12.99 3.48 -1.52
CA LYS A 145 12.55 3.85 -0.15
C LYS A 145 13.40 3.19 0.94
N ILE A 146 13.59 1.86 0.85
CA ILE A 146 14.41 1.10 1.81
C ILE A 146 15.86 1.61 1.82
N PRO A 147 16.58 1.72 0.68
CA PRO A 147 17.92 2.28 0.65
C PRO A 147 18.01 3.69 1.24
N VAL A 148 17.11 4.60 0.85
CA VAL A 148 17.09 5.98 1.36
C VAL A 148 16.93 5.99 2.88
N THR A 149 16.00 5.20 3.43
CA THR A 149 15.80 5.09 4.88
C THR A 149 17.05 4.56 5.59
N LYS A 150 17.57 3.42 5.14
CA LYS A 150 18.65 2.71 5.85
C LYS A 150 19.96 3.47 5.77
N LEU A 151 20.29 4.01 4.60
CA LEU A 151 21.48 4.85 4.43
C LEU A 151 21.38 6.14 5.25
N ARG A 152 20.18 6.71 5.44
CA ARG A 152 19.96 7.85 6.33
C ARG A 152 20.22 7.47 7.80
N GLN A 153 19.62 6.37 8.25
CA GLN A 153 19.78 5.87 9.63
C GLN A 153 21.25 5.58 9.97
N MET A 154 22.01 5.08 8.99
CA MET A 154 23.45 4.82 9.12
C MET A 154 24.33 6.09 8.99
N GLY A 155 23.76 7.25 8.68
CA GLY A 155 24.51 8.50 8.47
C GLY A 155 25.30 8.58 7.16
N ILE A 156 25.14 7.59 6.26
CA ILE A 156 25.79 7.56 4.94
C ILE A 156 25.11 8.58 4.02
N PHE A 157 23.79 8.56 3.98
CA PHE A 157 22.99 9.48 3.19
C PHE A 157 22.57 10.69 4.04
N LYS A 158 22.86 11.88 3.53
CA LYS A 158 22.46 13.15 4.14
C LYS A 158 21.56 13.90 3.17
N MET A 159 20.49 14.46 3.68
CA MET A 159 19.63 15.34 2.90
C MET A 159 20.03 16.78 3.19
N PRO A 160 20.19 17.64 2.18
CA PRO A 160 20.40 19.06 2.40
C PRO A 160 19.28 19.66 3.25
N THR A 161 19.65 20.57 4.15
CA THR A 161 18.71 21.30 5.03
C THR A 161 18.40 22.71 4.52
N GLU A 162 18.57 22.93 3.21
CA GLU A 162 18.17 24.19 2.58
C GLU A 162 16.65 24.26 2.45
N ARG A 163 16.04 25.34 2.95
CA ARG A 163 14.58 25.55 2.97
C ARG A 163 13.96 25.88 1.61
N ASN A 164 14.78 26.09 0.58
CA ASN A 164 14.37 26.45 -0.78
C ASN A 164 14.14 25.23 -1.70
N ARG A 165 14.19 24.00 -1.16
CA ARG A 165 13.98 22.75 -1.89
C ARG A 165 12.87 21.94 -1.26
N SER A 166 12.05 21.28 -2.07
CA SER A 166 11.04 20.35 -1.56
C SER A 166 11.73 19.16 -0.87
N PRO A 167 11.08 18.45 0.07
CA PRO A 167 11.64 17.27 0.71
C PRO A 167 12.04 16.21 -0.33
N LEU A 168 11.26 16.09 -1.39
CA LEU A 168 11.54 15.24 -2.54
C LEU A 168 12.83 15.65 -3.25
N GLU A 169 12.98 16.95 -3.54
CA GLU A 169 14.19 17.45 -4.17
C GLU A 169 15.42 17.26 -3.28
N ASN A 170 15.29 17.40 -1.96
CA ASN A 170 16.38 17.11 -1.03
C ASN A 170 16.79 15.63 -1.04
N GLU A 171 15.84 14.71 -1.24
CA GLU A 171 16.18 13.29 -1.44
C GLU A 171 16.98 13.08 -2.74
N LEU A 172 16.54 13.67 -3.84
CA LEU A 172 17.24 13.59 -5.13
C LEU A 172 18.65 14.21 -5.05
N ALA A 173 18.77 15.38 -4.42
CA ALA A 173 20.04 16.06 -4.22
C ALA A 173 21.01 15.21 -3.38
N GLY A 174 20.54 14.66 -2.26
CA GLY A 174 21.37 13.80 -1.42
C GLY A 174 21.81 12.51 -2.13
N LEU A 175 20.96 11.93 -2.97
CA LEU A 175 21.29 10.72 -3.74
C LEU A 175 22.31 11.06 -4.85
N SER A 176 22.11 12.20 -5.50
CA SER A 176 23.00 12.74 -6.53
C SER A 176 24.38 13.07 -5.98
N GLU A 177 24.48 13.50 -4.72
CA GLU A 177 25.75 13.72 -4.02
C GLU A 177 26.39 12.40 -3.55
N LEU A 178 25.58 11.46 -3.07
CA LEU A 178 26.07 10.18 -2.55
C LEU A 178 26.68 9.29 -3.64
N PHE A 179 26.04 9.22 -4.80
CA PHE A 179 26.44 8.34 -5.90
C PHE A 179 27.01 9.15 -7.08
N SER A 180 28.11 8.68 -7.67
CA SER A 180 28.74 9.39 -8.80
C SER A 180 27.84 9.42 -10.04
N SER A 181 27.14 8.31 -10.29
CA SER A 181 26.09 8.19 -11.31
C SER A 181 25.12 7.08 -10.92
N SER A 182 23.91 7.11 -11.45
CA SER A 182 22.87 6.12 -11.13
C SER A 182 22.01 5.79 -12.34
N CYS A 183 21.24 4.70 -12.22
CA CYS A 183 20.00 4.54 -12.96
C CYS A 183 18.82 4.58 -11.98
N LEU A 184 18.19 5.74 -11.84
CA LEU A 184 17.01 5.99 -11.03
C LEU A 184 15.86 6.50 -11.92
N VAL A 185 15.22 5.59 -12.64
CA VAL A 185 14.12 5.94 -13.53
C VAL A 185 12.86 6.38 -12.79
N GLY A 186 11.96 7.08 -13.49
CA GLY A 186 10.59 7.31 -13.02
C GLY A 186 10.14 8.75 -13.17
N THR A 187 8.98 9.06 -12.61
CA THR A 187 8.41 10.42 -12.58
C THR A 187 8.67 11.00 -11.19
N TYR A 188 9.62 11.94 -11.11
CA TYR A 188 10.01 12.61 -9.88
C TYR A 188 8.95 13.62 -9.46
N SER A 189 8.33 14.34 -10.40
CA SER A 189 7.21 15.25 -10.11
C SER A 189 5.98 14.96 -10.97
N PRO A 190 4.76 15.04 -10.43
CA PRO A 190 3.55 14.98 -11.24
C PRO A 190 3.42 16.16 -12.21
N ASN A 191 4.12 17.27 -11.96
CA ASN A 191 4.23 18.38 -12.90
C ASN A 191 5.36 18.08 -13.91
N ALA A 192 5.01 18.01 -15.20
CA ALA A 192 5.95 17.62 -16.26
C ALA A 192 7.13 18.59 -16.44
N ASP A 193 6.93 19.88 -16.20
CA ASP A 193 8.00 20.87 -16.32
C ASP A 193 8.98 20.78 -15.13
N ILE A 194 8.45 20.58 -13.92
CA ILE A 194 9.25 20.34 -12.72
C ILE A 194 10.00 19.01 -12.84
N ASP A 195 9.34 17.95 -13.33
CA ASP A 195 9.97 16.64 -13.54
C ASP A 195 11.15 16.73 -14.51
N ARG A 196 10.97 17.42 -15.64
CA ARG A 196 12.02 17.68 -16.63
C ARG A 196 13.15 18.51 -16.03
N LEU A 197 12.83 19.53 -15.22
CA LEU A 197 13.82 20.35 -14.53
C LEU A 197 14.65 19.54 -13.55
N LEU A 198 14.01 18.70 -12.72
CA LEU A 198 14.68 17.85 -11.73
C LEU A 198 15.59 16.82 -12.40
N LYS A 199 15.13 16.14 -13.45
CA LYS A 199 15.96 15.20 -14.22
C LYS A 199 17.18 15.89 -14.85
N LYS A 200 17.00 17.11 -15.36
CA LYS A 200 18.11 17.89 -15.92
C LYS A 200 19.10 18.33 -14.83
N ARG A 201 18.60 18.77 -13.67
CA ARG A 201 19.42 19.25 -12.53
C ARG A 201 20.23 18.12 -11.89
N TYR A 202 19.64 16.95 -11.75
CA TYR A 202 20.24 15.76 -11.15
C TYR A 202 20.49 14.68 -12.21
N SER A 203 21.08 15.06 -13.35
CA SER A 203 21.23 14.19 -14.52
C SER A 203 22.09 12.96 -14.26
N ASN A 204 23.02 13.03 -13.31
CA ASN A 204 23.82 11.88 -12.90
C ASN A 204 22.95 10.73 -12.37
N LEU A 205 21.76 10.99 -11.83
CA LEU A 205 20.83 9.95 -11.38
C LEU A 205 20.25 9.10 -12.51
N CYS A 206 20.38 9.53 -13.77
CA CYS A 206 19.88 8.83 -14.95
C CYS A 206 21.01 8.31 -15.87
N GLU A 207 22.26 8.70 -15.63
CA GLU A 207 23.40 8.45 -16.53
C GLU A 207 23.66 6.96 -16.78
N ARG A 208 23.34 6.07 -15.83
CA ARG A 208 23.52 4.61 -15.98
C ARG A 208 22.27 3.90 -16.54
N CYS A 209 21.23 4.63 -16.89
CA CYS A 209 20.09 4.03 -17.57
C CYS A 209 20.43 3.76 -19.04
N ALA A 210 19.66 2.89 -19.71
CA ALA A 210 19.89 2.59 -21.12
C ALA A 210 19.54 3.79 -22.01
N GLU A 211 18.53 4.57 -21.60
CA GLU A 211 18.14 5.83 -22.23
C GLU A 211 18.20 6.99 -21.20
N PRO A 212 19.40 7.54 -20.89
CA PRO A 212 19.57 8.56 -19.84
C PRO A 212 18.68 9.80 -20.00
N GLU A 213 18.49 10.26 -21.23
CA GLU A 213 17.63 11.41 -21.55
C GLU A 213 16.15 11.15 -21.27
N ARG A 214 15.69 9.89 -21.40
CA ARG A 214 14.28 9.52 -21.17
C ARG A 214 14.04 9.16 -19.70
N CYS A 215 14.97 8.44 -19.08
CA CYS A 215 14.95 8.03 -17.67
C CYS A 215 13.57 7.51 -17.21
N ALA A 216 12.94 6.67 -18.04
CA ALA A 216 11.55 6.23 -17.87
C ALA A 216 11.43 4.84 -17.26
N VAL A 217 10.28 4.55 -16.65
CA VAL A 217 10.01 3.29 -15.91
C VAL A 217 10.10 2.00 -16.74
N ASN A 218 10.16 2.11 -18.06
CA ASN A 218 10.28 1.01 -19.01
C ASN A 218 11.69 0.91 -19.63
N ASP A 219 12.69 1.54 -19.02
CA ASP A 219 14.10 1.38 -19.36
C ASP A 219 14.59 -0.06 -19.11
N ARG A 220 15.55 -0.54 -19.91
CA ARG A 220 16.16 -1.87 -19.80
C ARG A 220 16.77 -2.14 -18.42
N PHE A 221 17.27 -1.10 -17.75
CA PHE A 221 17.93 -1.15 -16.45
C PHE A 221 17.02 -0.75 -15.29
N SER A 222 15.73 -0.55 -15.56
CA SER A 222 14.71 -0.39 -14.52
C SER A 222 14.16 -1.74 -14.05
N GLY A 223 13.47 -1.75 -12.91
CA GLY A 223 12.91 -3.00 -12.40
C GLY A 223 13.85 -3.78 -11.49
N TYR A 224 13.32 -4.85 -10.91
CA TYR A 224 14.11 -5.73 -10.03
C TYR A 224 15.23 -6.43 -10.81
N GLU A 225 14.92 -6.94 -11.99
CA GLU A 225 15.91 -7.56 -12.88
C GLU A 225 16.81 -6.53 -13.55
N GLY A 226 16.26 -5.41 -14.04
CA GLY A 226 17.05 -4.39 -14.71
C GLY A 226 18.07 -3.72 -13.79
N ALA A 227 17.77 -3.57 -12.49
CA ALA A 227 18.76 -3.09 -11.52
C ALA A 227 19.96 -4.05 -11.40
N ILE A 228 19.73 -5.36 -11.40
CA ILE A 228 20.81 -6.38 -11.45
C ILE A 228 21.56 -6.25 -12.77
N ARG A 229 20.82 -6.12 -13.87
CA ARG A 229 21.39 -5.96 -15.20
C ARG A 229 22.27 -4.71 -15.32
N CYS A 230 21.93 -3.61 -14.66
CA CYS A 230 22.74 -2.39 -14.62
C CYS A 230 24.08 -2.62 -13.91
N LEU A 231 24.09 -3.34 -12.79
CA LEU A 231 25.32 -3.74 -12.08
C LEU A 231 26.20 -4.63 -12.96
N VAL A 232 25.57 -5.58 -13.66
CA VAL A 232 26.25 -6.65 -14.39
C VAL A 232 26.72 -6.22 -15.78
N GLU A 233 25.88 -5.48 -16.51
CA GLU A 233 26.04 -5.21 -17.94
C GLU A 233 26.34 -3.74 -18.26
N ASN A 234 26.15 -2.81 -17.30
CA ASN A 234 26.31 -1.37 -17.54
C ASN A 234 27.24 -0.68 -16.54
N ASP A 235 28.23 -1.42 -16.04
CA ASP A 235 29.30 -0.87 -15.20
C ASP A 235 28.74 -0.12 -13.96
N GLY A 236 27.65 -0.62 -13.38
CA GLY A 236 27.20 -0.21 -12.05
C GLY A 236 28.04 -0.87 -10.96
N ASP A 237 28.11 -0.31 -9.75
CA ASP A 237 28.87 -0.87 -8.62
C ASP A 237 27.98 -1.49 -7.54
N VAL A 238 26.75 -0.99 -7.43
CA VAL A 238 25.78 -1.44 -6.43
C VAL A 238 24.38 -1.50 -7.03
N ALA A 239 23.65 -2.59 -6.80
CA ALA A 239 22.25 -2.72 -7.19
C ALA A 239 21.32 -2.94 -6.00
N PHE A 240 20.27 -2.14 -5.94
CA PHE A 240 19.20 -2.27 -4.96
C PHE A 240 18.04 -3.07 -5.57
N THR A 241 17.83 -4.31 -5.12
CA THR A 241 16.83 -5.23 -5.66
C THR A 241 16.38 -6.25 -4.61
N LYS A 242 15.58 -7.26 -5.00
CA LYS A 242 15.09 -8.28 -4.07
C LYS A 242 15.65 -9.68 -4.34
N THR A 243 15.78 -10.48 -3.29
CA THR A 243 16.39 -11.83 -3.29
C THR A 243 15.94 -12.72 -4.45
N ILE A 244 14.62 -12.88 -4.66
CA ILE A 244 14.10 -13.74 -5.74
C ILE A 244 14.63 -13.38 -7.13
N PHE A 245 14.83 -12.10 -7.44
CA PHE A 245 15.37 -11.70 -8.74
C PHE A 245 16.87 -11.95 -8.85
N VAL A 246 17.62 -11.84 -7.76
CA VAL A 246 19.04 -12.27 -7.72
C VAL A 246 19.12 -13.77 -7.99
N ARG A 247 18.31 -14.56 -7.29
CA ARG A 247 18.30 -16.02 -7.45
C ARG A 247 17.90 -16.42 -8.88
N LYS A 248 16.88 -15.80 -9.45
CA LYS A 248 16.50 -16.01 -10.87
C LYS A 248 17.61 -15.60 -11.83
N TYR A 249 18.19 -14.41 -11.66
CA TYR A 249 19.19 -13.87 -12.57
C TYR A 249 20.42 -14.77 -12.67
N PHE A 250 20.89 -15.30 -11.54
CA PHE A 250 22.06 -16.18 -11.45
C PHE A 250 21.74 -17.68 -11.51
N GLY A 251 20.48 -18.06 -11.75
CA GLY A 251 20.09 -19.47 -11.89
C GLY A 251 20.20 -20.29 -10.60
N LEU A 252 19.88 -19.67 -9.44
CA LEU A 252 19.86 -20.31 -8.13
C LEU A 252 18.43 -20.77 -7.75
N PRO A 253 18.26 -21.82 -6.94
CA PRO A 253 16.96 -22.27 -6.42
C PRO A 253 16.26 -21.16 -5.63
N ILE A 254 15.03 -20.73 -5.97
CA ILE A 254 14.36 -19.59 -5.31
C ILE A 254 14.09 -19.86 -3.82
N THR A 255 13.65 -21.08 -3.48
CA THR A 255 13.44 -21.55 -2.11
C THR A 255 14.29 -22.80 -1.85
N PRO A 256 14.57 -23.14 -0.57
CA PRO A 256 15.24 -24.38 -0.22
C PRO A 256 14.53 -25.59 -0.82
N GLY A 257 15.25 -26.40 -1.60
CA GLY A 257 14.71 -27.59 -2.26
C GLY A 257 13.99 -27.34 -3.60
N ALA A 258 13.83 -26.09 -4.05
CA ALA A 258 13.30 -25.82 -5.39
C ALA A 258 14.29 -26.19 -6.50
N VAL A 259 13.78 -26.49 -7.69
CA VAL A 259 14.61 -26.72 -8.87
C VAL A 259 15.11 -25.37 -9.42
N ALA A 260 16.43 -25.24 -9.56
CA ALA A 260 17.04 -24.07 -10.19
C ALA A 260 16.63 -23.98 -11.67
N LYS A 261 16.25 -22.78 -12.11
CA LYS A 261 16.06 -22.45 -13.53
C LYS A 261 17.38 -21.94 -14.12
N PRO A 262 17.58 -21.99 -15.46
CA PRO A 262 18.77 -21.42 -16.08
C PRO A 262 18.95 -19.94 -15.73
N ALA A 263 20.20 -19.51 -15.58
CA ALA A 263 20.55 -18.11 -15.36
C ALA A 263 20.08 -17.24 -16.53
N VAL A 264 19.66 -16.01 -16.24
CA VAL A 264 19.22 -15.03 -17.25
C VAL A 264 20.41 -14.62 -18.13
N ASN A 265 21.59 -14.48 -17.54
CA ASN A 265 22.83 -14.23 -18.25
C ASN A 265 23.85 -15.35 -17.91
N PRO A 266 24.01 -16.37 -18.76
CA PRO A 266 24.94 -17.47 -18.52
C PRO A 266 26.42 -17.08 -18.56
N ALA A 267 26.76 -15.89 -19.04
CA ALA A 267 28.14 -15.42 -19.11
C ALA A 267 28.69 -14.92 -17.76
N VAL A 268 27.84 -14.77 -16.75
CA VAL A 268 28.22 -14.26 -15.43
C VAL A 268 27.98 -15.31 -14.35
N ARG A 269 28.87 -15.35 -13.38
CA ARG A 269 28.85 -16.37 -12.33
C ARG A 269 28.29 -15.79 -11.04
N ALA A 270 27.52 -16.60 -10.32
CA ALA A 270 26.94 -16.18 -9.04
C ALA A 270 28.04 -15.82 -8.03
N GLU A 271 29.15 -16.57 -8.03
CA GLU A 271 30.29 -16.38 -7.12
C GLU A 271 30.97 -15.00 -7.21
N ASP A 272 30.81 -14.32 -8.35
CA ASP A 272 31.39 -12.98 -8.57
C ASP A 272 30.60 -11.88 -7.85
N TYR A 273 29.48 -12.21 -7.23
CA TYR A 273 28.59 -11.27 -6.57
C TYR A 273 28.28 -11.67 -5.13
N SER A 274 28.02 -10.67 -4.30
CA SER A 274 27.68 -10.81 -2.89
C SER A 274 26.56 -9.86 -2.48
N TYR A 275 25.79 -10.26 -1.47
CA TYR A 275 24.92 -9.35 -0.73
C TYR A 275 25.78 -8.47 0.20
N LEU A 276 25.55 -7.16 0.18
CA LEU A 276 26.12 -6.21 1.13
C LEU A 276 25.17 -6.06 2.33
N CYS A 277 25.64 -6.41 3.52
CA CYS A 277 24.87 -6.38 4.74
C CYS A 277 24.87 -4.98 5.39
N GLU A 278 23.90 -4.71 6.28
CA GLU A 278 23.79 -3.42 6.98
C GLU A 278 25.02 -3.07 7.85
N ASP A 279 25.79 -4.08 8.28
CA ASP A 279 27.02 -3.92 9.06
C ASP A 279 28.28 -3.69 8.19
N GLY A 280 28.12 -3.59 6.87
CA GLY A 280 29.21 -3.41 5.92
C GLY A 280 29.94 -4.68 5.51
N THR A 281 29.60 -5.84 6.10
CA THR A 281 30.10 -7.14 5.66
C THR A 281 29.40 -7.62 4.40
N THR A 282 29.94 -8.66 3.74
CA THR A 282 29.33 -9.27 2.57
C THR A 282 29.03 -10.75 2.78
N ARG A 283 27.99 -11.24 2.11
CA ARG A 283 27.64 -12.67 2.06
C ARG A 283 27.48 -13.15 0.63
N PRO A 284 27.95 -14.35 0.26
CA PRO A 284 27.76 -14.88 -1.09
C PRO A 284 26.28 -14.94 -1.49
N VAL A 285 25.96 -14.68 -2.75
CA VAL A 285 24.56 -14.76 -3.22
C VAL A 285 23.96 -16.16 -3.18
N SER A 286 24.81 -17.19 -3.12
CA SER A 286 24.45 -18.59 -2.96
C SER A 286 24.01 -18.96 -1.54
N ASP A 287 24.32 -18.11 -0.54
CA ASP A 287 23.90 -18.33 0.84
C ASP A 287 22.36 -18.35 0.95
N GLN A 288 21.88 -19.21 1.86
CA GLN A 288 20.46 -19.27 2.21
C GLN A 288 20.12 -18.21 3.29
N ASN A 289 21.08 -17.81 4.11
CA ASN A 289 20.92 -16.79 5.12
C ASN A 289 21.21 -15.39 4.55
N VAL A 290 20.25 -14.86 3.82
CA VAL A 290 20.36 -13.56 3.16
C VAL A 290 20.38 -12.43 4.20
N CYS A 291 21.35 -11.53 4.12
CA CYS A 291 21.37 -10.31 4.94
C CYS A 291 20.55 -9.19 4.26
N SER A 292 19.24 -9.23 4.48
CA SER A 292 18.29 -8.23 3.98
C SER A 292 18.35 -6.92 4.77
N TRP A 293 18.23 -5.78 4.08
CA TRP A 293 18.12 -4.45 4.69
C TRP A 293 16.69 -4.12 5.16
N ALA A 294 15.68 -4.78 4.58
CA ALA A 294 14.31 -4.68 5.04
C ALA A 294 13.48 -5.84 4.50
N GLN A 295 12.50 -6.27 5.27
CA GLN A 295 11.60 -7.34 4.89
C GLN A 295 10.19 -6.76 4.80
N ARG A 296 9.43 -7.09 3.75
CA ARG A 296 7.99 -6.83 3.75
C ARG A 296 7.24 -8.11 4.11
N PRO A 297 6.40 -8.10 5.15
CA PRO A 297 5.55 -9.24 5.44
C PRO A 297 4.59 -9.59 4.29
N TRP A 298 4.08 -10.81 4.29
CA TRP A 298 3.01 -11.20 3.38
C TRP A 298 1.70 -10.45 3.71
N PRO A 299 0.85 -10.14 2.71
CA PRO A 299 -0.56 -9.91 2.99
C PRO A 299 -1.13 -11.11 3.75
N ALA A 300 -2.17 -10.87 4.54
CA ALA A 300 -2.65 -11.86 5.49
C ALA A 300 -4.15 -11.70 5.74
N PHE A 301 -4.72 -12.67 6.45
CA PHE A 301 -6.05 -12.57 7.03
C PHE A 301 -5.93 -12.23 8.50
N MET A 302 -6.70 -11.22 8.92
CA MET A 302 -6.69 -10.68 10.26
C MET A 302 -8.10 -10.71 10.84
N ALA A 303 -8.20 -11.18 12.08
CA ALA A 303 -9.43 -11.29 12.85
C ALA A 303 -9.35 -10.47 14.14
N ASN A 304 -10.45 -10.36 14.88
CA ASN A 304 -10.42 -9.87 16.27
C ASN A 304 -9.92 -10.94 17.24
N GLY A 305 -9.68 -10.55 18.49
CA GLY A 305 -9.12 -11.41 19.54
C GLY A 305 -10.05 -12.54 20.00
N ASP A 306 -11.32 -12.55 19.58
CA ASP A 306 -12.28 -13.61 19.92
C ASP A 306 -12.02 -14.90 19.10
N LEU A 307 -11.20 -14.82 18.05
CA LEU A 307 -10.80 -15.97 17.22
C LEU A 307 -9.64 -16.73 17.88
N THR A 308 -9.96 -17.76 18.67
CA THR A 308 -8.98 -18.56 19.41
C THR A 308 -9.24 -20.06 19.27
N GLY A 309 -8.22 -20.88 19.59
CA GLY A 309 -8.30 -22.33 19.64
C GLY A 309 -8.82 -22.97 18.34
N ASN A 310 -9.77 -23.90 18.46
CA ASN A 310 -10.31 -24.67 17.32
C ASN A 310 -10.96 -23.77 16.26
N ARG A 311 -11.51 -22.61 16.63
CA ARG A 311 -12.13 -21.68 15.68
C ARG A 311 -11.14 -21.14 14.65
N VAL A 312 -9.87 -20.96 15.04
CA VAL A 312 -8.80 -20.57 14.12
C VAL A 312 -8.61 -21.63 13.04
N GLN A 313 -8.52 -22.90 13.46
CA GLN A 313 -8.28 -24.04 12.57
C GLN A 313 -9.46 -24.31 11.65
N GLU A 314 -10.69 -24.17 12.16
CA GLU A 314 -11.92 -24.23 11.37
C GLU A 314 -11.95 -23.16 10.28
N LEU A 315 -11.70 -21.90 10.65
CA LEU A 315 -11.68 -20.79 9.69
C LEU A 315 -10.56 -20.95 8.66
N GLN A 316 -9.36 -21.36 9.09
CA GLN A 316 -8.26 -21.69 8.20
C GLN A 316 -8.66 -22.78 7.20
N SER A 317 -9.30 -23.86 7.65
CA SER A 317 -9.77 -24.96 6.78
C SER A 317 -10.84 -24.50 5.78
N LEU A 318 -11.78 -23.67 6.23
CA LEU A 318 -12.81 -23.08 5.36
C LEU A 318 -12.18 -22.18 4.28
N LEU A 319 -11.24 -21.30 4.66
CA LEU A 319 -10.54 -20.44 3.71
C LEU A 319 -9.71 -21.24 2.71
N GLN A 320 -9.01 -22.29 3.15
CA GLN A 320 -8.26 -23.18 2.26
C GLN A 320 -9.19 -23.88 1.26
N THR A 321 -10.35 -24.35 1.71
CA THR A 321 -11.36 -24.99 0.86
C THR A 321 -11.90 -24.01 -0.17
N PHE A 322 -12.28 -22.81 0.26
CA PHE A 322 -12.69 -21.71 -0.62
C PHE A 322 -11.62 -21.40 -1.67
N TYR A 323 -10.36 -21.24 -1.25
CA TYR A 323 -9.26 -20.93 -2.15
C TYR A 323 -9.06 -22.01 -3.20
N ARG A 324 -8.95 -23.28 -2.77
CA ARG A 324 -8.76 -24.43 -3.68
C ARG A 324 -9.90 -24.51 -4.69
N GLN A 325 -11.14 -24.37 -4.23
CA GLN A 325 -12.31 -24.42 -5.10
C GLN A 325 -12.27 -23.38 -6.21
N PHE A 326 -11.76 -22.18 -5.98
CA PHE A 326 -11.69 -21.11 -6.98
C PHE A 326 -10.34 -20.98 -7.71
N THR A 327 -9.34 -21.76 -7.28
CA THR A 327 -8.06 -21.90 -8.01
C THR A 327 -7.95 -23.19 -8.82
N ASP A 328 -8.88 -24.14 -8.64
CA ASP A 328 -8.88 -25.42 -9.34
C ASP A 328 -8.86 -25.23 -10.88
N ALA A 329 -8.26 -26.19 -11.59
CA ALA A 329 -8.13 -26.14 -13.04
C ALA A 329 -9.48 -26.07 -13.77
N SER A 330 -10.52 -26.66 -13.18
CA SER A 330 -11.89 -26.74 -13.73
C SER A 330 -12.72 -25.46 -13.58
N VAL A 331 -12.26 -24.48 -12.79
CA VAL A 331 -12.98 -23.23 -12.54
C VAL A 331 -13.12 -22.41 -13.81
N SER A 332 -14.30 -21.83 -14.01
CA SER A 332 -14.56 -20.96 -15.16
C SER A 332 -13.66 -19.72 -15.13
N ALA A 333 -13.25 -19.22 -16.30
CA ALA A 333 -12.44 -18.00 -16.37
C ALA A 333 -13.13 -16.79 -15.71
N ALA A 334 -14.47 -16.72 -15.79
CA ALA A 334 -15.27 -15.68 -15.16
C ALA A 334 -15.24 -15.76 -13.62
N ASP A 335 -15.30 -16.98 -13.06
CA ASP A 335 -15.21 -17.17 -11.62
C ASP A 335 -13.81 -16.93 -11.09
N LEU A 336 -12.78 -17.36 -11.81
CA LEU A 336 -11.39 -17.04 -11.46
C LEU A 336 -11.15 -15.52 -11.48
N GLU A 337 -11.66 -14.81 -12.50
CA GLU A 337 -11.54 -13.35 -12.57
C GLU A 337 -12.33 -12.63 -11.47
N ALA A 338 -13.47 -13.17 -11.07
CA ALA A 338 -14.21 -12.67 -9.92
C ALA A 338 -13.44 -12.94 -8.60
N ALA A 339 -12.90 -14.14 -8.44
CA ALA A 339 -12.16 -14.57 -7.24
C ALA A 339 -10.87 -13.73 -7.06
N ARG A 340 -10.20 -13.35 -8.15
CA ARG A 340 -9.05 -12.41 -8.14
C ARG A 340 -9.35 -11.09 -7.46
N LYS A 341 -10.58 -10.59 -7.57
CA LYS A 341 -11.01 -9.37 -6.87
C LYS A 341 -11.06 -9.55 -5.35
N LEU A 342 -11.15 -10.78 -4.85
CA LEU A 342 -11.03 -11.14 -3.44
C LEU A 342 -9.61 -11.61 -3.07
N SER A 343 -8.63 -11.29 -3.91
CA SER A 343 -7.24 -11.74 -3.80
C SER A 343 -7.01 -13.24 -3.98
N VAL A 344 -7.98 -13.99 -4.53
CA VAL A 344 -7.85 -15.42 -4.84
C VAL A 344 -7.29 -15.59 -6.25
N ASP A 345 -6.07 -16.11 -6.37
CA ASP A 345 -5.40 -16.32 -7.65
C ASP A 345 -4.59 -17.63 -7.62
N ARG A 346 -4.39 -18.26 -8.78
CA ARG A 346 -3.59 -19.49 -8.95
C ARG A 346 -2.10 -19.30 -8.65
N GLU A 347 -1.61 -18.07 -8.70
CA GLU A 347 -0.24 -17.70 -8.33
C GLU A 347 -0.07 -17.51 -6.82
N HIS A 348 -1.15 -17.58 -6.04
CA HIS A 348 -1.14 -17.43 -4.60
C HIS A 348 -1.65 -18.69 -3.89
N LEU A 349 -1.29 -18.83 -2.63
CA LEU A 349 -1.86 -19.80 -1.71
C LEU A 349 -2.04 -19.18 -0.32
N ILE A 350 -2.93 -19.79 0.44
CA ILE A 350 -3.04 -19.52 1.87
C ILE A 350 -2.02 -20.38 2.60
N VAL A 351 -1.21 -19.77 3.46
CA VAL A 351 -0.36 -20.46 4.43
C VAL A 351 -0.89 -20.20 5.82
N ASN A 352 -1.38 -21.27 6.46
CA ASN A 352 -1.90 -21.20 7.81
C ASN A 352 -0.77 -20.95 8.79
N ARG A 353 -1.01 -20.09 9.79
CA ARG A 353 -0.10 -19.99 10.92
C ARG A 353 -0.47 -21.02 11.98
N GLU A 354 0.53 -21.70 12.53
CA GLU A 354 0.34 -22.62 13.66
C GLU A 354 -0.16 -21.90 14.90
N GLN A 355 0.36 -20.68 15.12
CA GLN A 355 -0.06 -19.76 16.17
C GLN A 355 -0.41 -18.41 15.55
N VAL A 356 -1.52 -17.84 16.03
CA VAL A 356 -1.88 -16.47 15.69
C VAL A 356 -0.79 -15.50 16.18
N ILE A 357 -0.65 -14.37 15.51
CA ILE A 357 0.35 -13.36 15.84
C ILE A 357 -0.30 -11.98 15.89
N LEU A 358 0.14 -11.14 16.84
CA LEU A 358 -0.32 -9.77 16.93
C LEU A 358 0.21 -8.95 15.74
N PRO A 359 -0.56 -8.01 15.17
CA PRO A 359 -0.10 -7.15 14.08
C PRO A 359 1.21 -6.42 14.36
N GLN A 360 1.39 -5.93 15.57
CA GLN A 360 2.63 -5.28 15.98
C GLN A 360 3.84 -6.22 15.85
N GLN A 361 3.75 -7.42 16.44
CA GLN A 361 4.80 -8.43 16.36
C GLN A 361 5.07 -8.89 14.92
N TYR A 362 4.02 -8.99 14.10
CA TYR A 362 4.13 -9.36 12.69
C TYR A 362 4.93 -8.32 11.88
N LEU A 363 4.74 -7.03 12.15
CA LEU A 363 5.48 -5.93 11.50
C LEU A 363 6.90 -5.79 12.04
N GLU A 364 7.10 -5.92 13.35
CA GLU A 364 8.39 -5.79 14.03
C GLU A 364 9.38 -6.87 13.59
N ARG A 365 8.92 -8.12 13.45
CA ARG A 365 9.76 -9.23 12.95
C ARG A 365 10.38 -8.95 11.59
N ALA A 366 9.70 -8.19 10.75
CA ALA A 366 10.18 -7.82 9.41
C ALA A 366 10.97 -6.50 9.38
N LYS A 367 11.10 -5.81 10.53
CA LYS A 367 11.59 -4.43 10.63
C LYS A 367 10.89 -3.47 9.64
N TYR A 368 9.64 -3.77 9.30
CA TYR A 368 8.90 -3.04 8.26
C TYR A 368 8.27 -1.75 8.81
N LYS A 369 8.10 -1.66 10.14
CA LYS A 369 7.60 -0.48 10.83
C LYS A 369 8.44 0.77 10.48
N ASP A 370 9.77 0.66 10.54
CA ASP A 370 10.71 1.74 10.17
C ASP A 370 10.52 2.24 8.72
N VAL A 371 10.08 1.35 7.82
CA VAL A 371 9.84 1.67 6.41
C VAL A 371 8.51 2.41 6.25
N ILE A 372 7.47 2.03 7.02
CA ILE A 372 6.17 2.72 7.03
C ILE A 372 6.29 4.09 7.71
N GLU A 373 7.00 4.15 8.84
CA GLU A 373 7.23 5.35 9.66
C GLU A 373 8.39 6.19 9.16
N ARG A 374 8.88 5.92 7.94
CA ARG A 374 10.00 6.65 7.34
C ARG A 374 9.77 8.16 7.43
N GLU A 375 10.69 8.81 8.14
CA GLU A 375 10.78 10.26 8.22
C GLU A 375 11.33 10.81 6.90
N THR A 376 10.74 11.90 6.41
CA THR A 376 11.34 12.74 5.36
C THR A 376 12.30 13.75 6.00
N ALA A 377 13.24 14.35 5.26
CA ALA A 377 14.23 15.27 5.84
C ALA A 377 13.64 16.51 6.48
N TYR A 378 12.45 16.88 6.05
CA TYR A 378 11.60 17.83 6.74
C TYR A 378 10.38 17.08 7.22
N ASP A 379 10.13 17.13 8.52
CA ASP A 379 8.83 16.79 9.11
C ASP A 379 7.80 17.89 8.79
N PHE A 380 7.79 18.35 7.53
CA PHE A 380 6.81 19.29 7.06
C PHE A 380 5.48 18.57 7.07
N LYS A 381 4.62 18.99 7.99
CA LYS A 381 3.27 18.51 8.17
C LYS A 381 2.33 19.68 7.91
N PHE A 382 1.51 19.58 6.87
CA PHE A 382 0.54 20.64 6.59
C PHE A 382 -0.79 20.39 7.30
N ARG A 383 -1.49 21.47 7.64
CA ARG A 383 -2.79 21.46 8.30
C ARG A 383 -3.89 21.62 7.26
N LEU A 384 -4.67 20.57 7.04
CA LEU A 384 -5.87 20.58 6.21
C LEU A 384 -7.08 21.00 7.07
N CYS A 385 -7.66 22.15 6.76
CA CYS A 385 -8.86 22.61 7.42
C CYS A 385 -10.10 21.87 6.92
N VAL A 386 -10.95 21.45 7.85
CA VAL A 386 -12.26 20.82 7.62
C VAL A 386 -13.33 21.55 8.42
N SER A 387 -14.57 21.57 7.89
CA SER A 387 -15.67 22.39 8.40
C SER A 387 -16.69 21.62 9.26
N THR A 388 -16.72 20.28 9.16
CA THR A 388 -17.67 19.44 9.89
C THR A 388 -16.99 18.24 10.54
N GLU A 389 -17.64 17.65 11.56
CA GLU A 389 -17.14 16.43 12.21
C GLU A 389 -17.09 15.24 11.23
N ALA A 390 -18.05 15.16 10.30
CA ALA A 390 -18.04 14.17 9.23
C ALA A 390 -16.77 14.30 8.37
N GLU A 391 -16.45 15.52 7.91
CA GLU A 391 -15.22 15.80 7.16
C GLU A 391 -13.98 15.49 7.99
N ARG A 392 -13.99 15.81 9.29
CA ARG A 392 -12.89 15.47 10.20
C ARG A 392 -12.64 13.97 10.25
N GLN A 393 -13.68 13.15 10.42
CA GLN A 393 -13.54 11.70 10.43
C GLN A 393 -13.01 11.15 9.09
N LYS A 394 -13.52 11.64 7.95
CA LYS A 394 -13.01 11.21 6.63
C LYS A 394 -11.56 11.65 6.42
N CYS A 395 -11.22 12.86 6.86
CA CYS A 395 -9.87 13.42 6.77
C CYS A 395 -8.87 12.63 7.62
N ASP A 396 -9.23 12.27 8.87
CA ASP A 396 -8.36 11.49 9.75
C ASP A 396 -8.15 10.06 9.19
N GLN A 397 -9.17 9.44 8.58
CA GLN A 397 -9.00 8.16 7.88
C GLN A 397 -8.12 8.29 6.63
N MET A 398 -8.31 9.35 5.85
CA MET A 398 -7.47 9.66 4.70
C MET A 398 -6.00 9.82 5.13
N GLN A 399 -5.75 10.55 6.21
CA GLN A 399 -4.43 10.78 6.79
C GLN A 399 -3.75 9.46 7.17
N ARG A 400 -4.45 8.59 7.92
CA ARG A 400 -3.92 7.29 8.34
C ARG A 400 -3.62 6.38 7.15
N ALA A 401 -4.54 6.31 6.18
CA ALA A 401 -4.37 5.51 4.97
C ALA A 401 -3.15 5.97 4.17
N ALA A 402 -3.05 7.30 3.96
CA ALA A 402 -1.97 7.94 3.22
C ALA A 402 -0.62 7.72 3.92
N TYR A 403 -0.56 7.95 5.23
CA TYR A 403 0.66 7.76 6.01
C TYR A 403 1.18 6.33 5.94
N ALA A 404 0.29 5.35 6.18
CA ALA A 404 0.63 3.92 6.17
C ALA A 404 1.13 3.41 4.80
N ARG A 405 0.84 4.14 3.72
CA ARG A 405 1.27 3.83 2.34
C ARG A 405 2.37 4.78 1.84
N ASP A 406 3.06 5.43 2.77
CA ASP A 406 4.20 6.31 2.50
C ASP A 406 3.86 7.43 1.49
N VAL A 407 2.64 7.96 1.59
CA VAL A 407 2.32 9.28 1.03
C VAL A 407 2.91 10.32 1.97
N ARG A 408 3.69 11.24 1.40
CA ARG A 408 4.36 12.35 2.10
C ARG A 408 4.21 13.64 1.29
N PRO A 409 4.37 14.84 1.89
CA PRO A 409 4.44 15.11 3.32
C PRO A 409 3.21 14.60 4.08
N SER A 410 3.37 14.38 5.38
CA SER A 410 2.21 14.07 6.23
C SER A 410 1.32 15.30 6.38
N PHE A 411 0.09 15.11 6.85
CA PHE A 411 -0.81 16.21 7.15
C PHE A 411 -1.58 15.93 8.42
N GLU A 412 -2.29 16.92 8.94
CA GLU A 412 -3.29 16.77 9.99
C GLU A 412 -4.57 17.51 9.64
N CYS A 413 -5.66 17.10 10.27
CA CYS A 413 -6.98 17.65 10.04
C CYS A 413 -7.33 18.61 11.17
N VAL A 414 -7.61 19.87 10.82
CA VAL A 414 -7.98 20.93 11.78
C VAL A 414 -9.44 21.28 11.57
N LEU A 415 -10.28 21.03 12.58
CA LEU A 415 -11.70 21.37 12.53
C LEU A 415 -11.92 22.84 12.85
N LYS A 416 -12.58 23.57 11.94
CA LYS A 416 -13.06 24.95 12.16
C LYS A 416 -14.53 25.01 11.73
N GLY A 417 -15.45 25.26 12.66
CA GLY A 417 -16.88 25.20 12.37
C GLY A 417 -17.34 26.22 11.31
N GLY A 418 -18.27 25.81 10.45
CA GLY A 418 -18.86 26.66 9.41
C GLY A 418 -17.85 27.09 8.34
N ASP A 419 -17.93 28.34 7.90
CA ASP A 419 -17.09 28.89 6.83
C ASP A 419 -15.72 29.42 7.34
N ALA A 420 -15.39 29.14 8.60
CA ALA A 420 -14.18 29.65 9.25
C ALA A 420 -12.87 29.11 8.66
N CYS A 421 -12.91 28.05 7.84
CA CYS A 421 -11.72 27.50 7.22
C CYS A 421 -11.03 28.45 6.25
N VAL A 422 -11.78 29.30 5.53
CA VAL A 422 -11.17 30.30 4.63
C VAL A 422 -10.32 31.28 5.44
N ALA A 423 -10.90 31.82 6.53
CA ALA A 423 -10.18 32.72 7.43
C ALA A 423 -8.99 32.02 8.12
N ALA A 424 -9.14 30.77 8.54
CA ALA A 424 -8.06 29.99 9.14
C ALA A 424 -6.84 29.85 8.20
N VAL A 425 -7.07 29.58 6.92
CA VAL A 425 -5.98 29.49 5.91
C VAL A 425 -5.37 30.87 5.64
N GLN A 426 -6.20 31.91 5.53
CA GLN A 426 -5.72 33.28 5.35
C GLN A 426 -4.85 33.76 6.51
N ASN A 427 -5.23 33.45 7.76
CA ASN A 427 -4.53 33.86 8.97
C ASN A 427 -3.32 32.97 9.27
N GLY A 428 -3.35 31.69 8.88
CA GLY A 428 -2.24 30.75 9.04
C GLY A 428 -2.44 29.76 10.17
N ASP A 429 -3.68 29.62 10.61
CA ASP A 429 -4.13 28.58 11.53
C ASP A 429 -4.27 27.23 10.81
N ALA A 430 -4.39 27.26 9.48
CA ALA A 430 -4.34 26.11 8.59
C ALA A 430 -3.53 26.44 7.32
N ASP A 431 -3.10 25.42 6.59
CA ASP A 431 -2.25 25.59 5.41
C ASP A 431 -3.04 25.37 4.11
N ALA A 432 -4.06 24.51 4.14
CA ALA A 432 -4.93 24.23 3.01
C ALA A 432 -6.39 24.02 3.43
N VAL A 433 -7.32 24.21 2.49
CA VAL A 433 -8.75 23.90 2.63
C VAL A 433 -9.30 23.40 1.29
N VAL A 434 -10.21 22.44 1.31
CA VAL A 434 -10.96 22.04 0.11
C VAL A 434 -12.25 22.86 0.04
N LEU A 435 -12.44 23.61 -1.04
CA LEU A 435 -13.64 24.43 -1.24
C LEU A 435 -14.38 23.97 -2.49
N LYS A 436 -15.71 23.88 -2.36
CA LYS A 436 -16.64 23.61 -3.46
C LYS A 436 -16.96 24.86 -4.27
N GLU A 437 -16.70 26.05 -3.71
CA GLU A 437 -16.91 27.32 -4.38
C GLU A 437 -15.60 28.09 -4.53
N PRO A 438 -15.45 28.91 -5.58
CA PRO A 438 -14.31 29.80 -5.73
C PRO A 438 -14.17 30.76 -4.56
N SER A 439 -12.94 30.93 -4.09
CA SER A 439 -12.60 31.92 -3.06
C SER A 439 -11.70 33.00 -3.63
N ALA A 440 -12.16 34.25 -3.62
CA ALA A 440 -11.32 35.41 -3.99
C ALA A 440 -10.19 35.66 -2.96
N ALA A 441 -10.34 35.09 -1.77
CA ALA A 441 -9.48 35.23 -0.61
C ALA A 441 -8.22 34.34 -0.68
N LEU A 442 -8.30 33.23 -1.39
CA LEU A 442 -7.27 32.18 -1.49
C LEU A 442 -6.90 31.91 -2.95
N LYS A 443 -5.89 31.07 -3.19
CA LYS A 443 -5.53 30.59 -4.54
C LYS A 443 -5.73 29.07 -4.65
N PRO A 444 -6.38 28.57 -5.72
CA PRO A 444 -6.51 27.13 -5.97
C PRO A 444 -5.20 26.56 -6.52
N ILE A 445 -4.85 25.33 -6.12
CA ILE A 445 -3.59 24.66 -6.51
C ILE A 445 -3.79 23.21 -6.97
N VAL A 446 -4.91 22.58 -6.65
CA VAL A 446 -5.25 21.21 -7.05
C VAL A 446 -6.73 21.13 -7.36
N TRP A 447 -7.10 20.47 -8.45
CA TRP A 447 -8.48 20.34 -8.94
C TRP A 447 -8.90 18.88 -9.06
N GLU A 448 -10.19 18.62 -8.89
CA GLU A 448 -10.78 17.35 -9.26
C GLU A 448 -10.78 17.14 -10.77
N LYS A 449 -10.41 15.94 -11.19
CA LYS A 449 -10.55 15.44 -12.55
C LYS A 449 -11.61 14.34 -12.59
N TYR A 450 -12.34 14.29 -13.70
CA TYR A 450 -13.39 13.32 -13.98
C TYR A 450 -13.02 12.52 -15.25
N ASP A 451 -13.53 11.29 -15.41
CA ASP A 451 -13.13 10.37 -16.49
C ASP A 451 -13.93 10.51 -17.81
N ASP A 452 -14.62 11.64 -18.02
CA ASP A 452 -15.44 11.96 -19.20
C ASP A 452 -16.69 11.08 -19.43
N ALA A 453 -17.80 11.52 -18.83
CA ALA A 453 -19.18 11.32 -19.31
C ALA A 453 -20.15 12.43 -18.81
N VAL A 454 -19.65 13.44 -18.10
CA VAL A 454 -20.43 14.60 -17.67
C VAL A 454 -19.91 15.80 -18.46
N THR A 455 -20.43 15.97 -19.67
CA THR A 455 -20.22 17.15 -20.49
C THR A 455 -20.95 18.34 -19.85
N ASN A 456 -20.18 19.17 -19.14
CA ASN A 456 -20.45 20.48 -18.51
C ASN A 456 -20.07 20.43 -17.03
N VAL A 457 -18.79 20.68 -16.70
CA VAL A 457 -18.33 20.67 -15.30
C VAL A 457 -17.53 21.91 -14.94
N ASP A 458 -17.76 23.07 -15.54
CA ASP A 458 -17.37 24.31 -14.82
C ASP A 458 -18.32 24.58 -13.65
N LYS A 459 -19.49 23.91 -13.65
CA LYS A 459 -20.54 24.07 -12.68
C LYS A 459 -21.26 22.75 -12.39
N ASP A 460 -21.65 22.50 -11.14
CA ASP A 460 -22.62 21.45 -10.82
C ASP A 460 -24.02 21.81 -11.41
N ALA A 461 -25.01 20.93 -11.26
CA ALA A 461 -26.39 21.15 -11.72
C ALA A 461 -27.06 22.42 -11.15
N ASN A 462 -26.45 23.06 -10.14
CA ASN A 462 -26.88 24.28 -9.48
C ASN A 462 -26.00 25.50 -9.80
N GLY A 463 -25.01 25.39 -10.69
CA GLY A 463 -24.17 26.52 -11.08
C GLY A 463 -22.88 26.72 -10.25
N ARG A 464 -22.53 25.78 -9.36
CA ARG A 464 -21.44 25.90 -8.35
C ARG A 464 -20.09 25.43 -8.89
N GLY A 465 -19.00 26.14 -8.58
CA GLY A 465 -17.68 25.92 -9.17
C GLY A 465 -17.07 24.53 -8.92
N ARG A 466 -15.97 24.20 -9.61
CA ARG A 466 -15.23 22.95 -9.37
C ARG A 466 -14.59 22.94 -7.99
N THR A 467 -14.76 21.84 -7.25
CA THR A 467 -14.06 21.60 -5.99
C THR A 467 -12.55 21.64 -6.22
N ALA A 468 -11.85 22.42 -5.40
CA ALA A 468 -10.40 22.56 -5.48
C ALA A 468 -9.78 22.70 -4.08
N VAL A 469 -8.50 22.36 -3.99
CA VAL A 469 -7.67 22.63 -2.82
C VAL A 469 -7.14 24.06 -2.94
N TYR A 470 -7.41 24.86 -1.91
CA TYR A 470 -7.00 26.25 -1.81
C TYR A 470 -5.94 26.44 -0.72
N ILE A 471 -5.00 27.32 -0.99
CA ILE A 471 -3.98 27.79 -0.04
C ILE A 471 -3.95 29.32 -0.02
N ARG A 472 -3.23 29.92 0.93
CA ARG A 472 -3.00 31.37 0.96
C ARG A 472 -2.24 31.82 -0.29
N LYS A 473 -2.55 33.03 -0.80
CA LYS A 473 -1.92 33.61 -2.01
C LYS A 473 -0.40 33.72 -1.89
N GLU A 474 0.08 34.29 -0.79
CA GLU A 474 1.50 34.53 -0.50
C GLU A 474 2.14 33.33 0.24
N VAL A 475 2.13 32.16 -0.39
CA VAL A 475 2.80 30.94 0.13
C VAL A 475 4.04 30.65 -0.69
N ASP A 476 5.11 30.27 0.01
CA ASP A 476 6.36 29.80 -0.57
C ASP A 476 6.14 28.68 -1.60
N GLU A 477 6.81 28.74 -2.75
CA GLU A 477 6.64 27.79 -3.85
C GLU A 477 6.92 26.34 -3.41
N THR A 478 7.86 26.14 -2.49
CA THR A 478 8.19 24.82 -1.93
C THR A 478 7.01 24.26 -1.14
N VAL A 479 6.39 25.09 -0.29
CA VAL A 479 5.22 24.70 0.50
C VAL A 479 4.04 24.39 -0.41
N GLN A 480 3.83 25.18 -1.45
CA GLN A 480 2.82 24.91 -2.47
C GLN A 480 3.05 23.56 -3.17
N ASP A 481 4.26 23.32 -3.68
CA ASP A 481 4.61 22.07 -4.38
C ASP A 481 4.44 20.85 -3.46
N ASN A 482 4.81 20.97 -2.18
CA ASN A 482 4.61 19.94 -1.18
C ASN A 482 3.14 19.55 -0.99
N ILE A 483 2.24 20.54 -0.91
CA ILE A 483 0.79 20.30 -0.78
C ILE A 483 0.24 19.69 -2.07
N VAL A 484 0.63 20.20 -3.24
CA VAL A 484 0.26 19.63 -4.54
C VAL A 484 0.69 18.16 -4.65
N HIS A 485 1.95 17.86 -4.28
CA HIS A 485 2.50 16.52 -4.30
C HIS A 485 1.71 15.59 -3.37
N ALA A 486 1.40 16.02 -2.15
CA ALA A 486 0.61 15.21 -1.22
C ALA A 486 -0.75 14.82 -1.80
N PHE A 487 -1.55 15.79 -2.27
CA PHE A 487 -2.89 15.50 -2.81
C PHE A 487 -2.84 14.66 -4.09
N THR A 488 -1.92 14.93 -5.00
CA THR A 488 -1.76 14.11 -6.21
C THR A 488 -1.27 12.69 -5.89
N ALA A 489 -0.39 12.52 -4.90
CA ALA A 489 0.05 11.21 -4.43
C ALA A 489 -1.08 10.43 -3.75
N ILE A 490 -1.89 11.06 -2.90
CA ILE A 490 -3.11 10.47 -2.31
C ILE A 490 -4.05 10.01 -3.42
N SER A 491 -4.30 10.88 -4.41
CA SER A 491 -5.15 10.54 -5.54
C SER A 491 -4.59 9.42 -6.42
N ASN A 492 -3.27 9.34 -6.59
CA ASN A 492 -2.65 8.27 -7.37
C ASN A 492 -2.70 6.94 -6.62
N ALA A 493 -2.65 6.98 -5.29
CA ALA A 493 -2.78 5.80 -4.44
C ALA A 493 -4.23 5.30 -4.37
N PHE A 494 -5.19 6.18 -4.08
CA PHE A 494 -6.56 5.83 -3.68
C PHE A 494 -7.65 6.30 -4.65
N GLY A 495 -7.29 6.97 -5.75
CA GLY A 495 -8.24 7.46 -6.74
C GLY A 495 -9.03 6.34 -7.42
N ARG A 496 -10.01 6.72 -8.24
CA ARG A 496 -10.93 5.77 -8.88
C ARG A 496 -10.15 4.81 -9.78
N ARG A 497 -10.49 3.52 -9.73
CA ARG A 497 -9.81 2.42 -10.47
C ARG A 497 -8.34 2.22 -10.10
N LYS A 498 -7.82 2.91 -9.09
CA LYS A 498 -6.47 2.65 -8.57
C LYS A 498 -6.51 1.42 -7.68
N ARG A 499 -5.36 0.76 -7.58
CA ARG A 499 -5.22 -0.50 -6.83
C ARG A 499 -5.69 -0.38 -5.37
N ASN A 500 -5.45 0.75 -4.71
CA ASN A 500 -5.80 0.92 -3.30
C ASN A 500 -7.15 1.63 -3.09
N GLU A 501 -7.95 1.85 -4.12
CA GLU A 501 -9.31 2.41 -3.98
C GLU A 501 -10.18 1.61 -3.00
N ILE A 502 -10.01 0.28 -2.99
CA ILE A 502 -10.72 -0.63 -2.07
C ILE A 502 -10.21 -0.55 -0.63
N VAL A 503 -9.07 0.09 -0.40
CA VAL A 503 -8.49 0.27 0.93
C VAL A 503 -9.10 1.49 1.60
N PHE A 504 -9.06 2.61 0.90
CA PHE A 504 -9.65 3.87 1.33
C PHE A 504 -10.33 4.50 0.12
N THR A 505 -11.64 4.73 0.24
CA THR A 505 -12.43 5.35 -0.82
C THR A 505 -12.27 6.87 -0.77
N LEU A 506 -11.24 7.38 -1.46
CA LEU A 506 -10.98 8.82 -1.55
C LEU A 506 -12.20 9.57 -2.11
N PHE A 507 -12.63 9.14 -3.30
CA PHE A 507 -13.83 9.60 -3.99
C PHE A 507 -14.94 8.58 -3.77
N GLY A 508 -16.03 9.02 -3.15
CA GLY A 508 -17.17 8.15 -2.85
C GLY A 508 -17.76 8.41 -1.47
N PRO A 509 -18.90 7.75 -1.19
CA PRO A 509 -19.63 7.92 0.04
C PRO A 509 -18.78 7.51 1.24
N PHE A 510 -18.91 8.26 2.33
CA PHE A 510 -18.22 8.00 3.58
C PHE A 510 -19.23 7.59 4.66
N ARG A 511 -18.85 6.64 5.50
CA ARG A 511 -19.70 6.12 6.57
C ARG A 511 -19.19 6.67 7.89
N LEU A 512 -20.08 7.32 8.64
CA LEU A 512 -19.74 7.90 9.93
C LEU A 512 -19.52 6.79 10.96
N SER A 513 -18.49 6.97 11.80
CA SER A 513 -18.04 5.94 12.75
C SER A 513 -18.94 5.87 13.98
N ASP A 514 -19.54 6.99 14.39
CA ASP A 514 -20.27 7.14 15.66
C ASP A 514 -21.80 7.31 15.48
N ALA A 515 -22.30 7.16 14.26
CA ALA A 515 -23.72 7.35 13.95
C ALA A 515 -24.51 6.03 14.02
N PRO A 516 -25.58 5.94 14.84
CA PRO A 516 -26.49 4.81 14.79
C PRO A 516 -27.12 4.68 13.39
N GLY A 517 -27.13 3.47 12.82
CA GLY A 517 -27.90 3.19 11.59
C GLY A 517 -27.18 3.39 10.25
N ASN A 518 -25.87 3.13 10.17
CA ASN A 518 -25.14 3.08 8.90
C ASN A 518 -25.20 4.38 8.08
N VAL A 519 -25.15 5.55 8.73
CA VAL A 519 -25.28 6.84 8.05
C VAL A 519 -24.12 7.03 7.06
N GLN A 520 -24.48 7.13 5.77
CA GLN A 520 -23.57 7.45 4.69
C GLN A 520 -23.76 8.90 4.24
N VAL A 521 -22.64 9.59 4.02
CA VAL A 521 -22.58 10.98 3.54
C VAL A 521 -21.85 11.00 2.21
N GLN A 522 -22.38 11.76 1.25
CA GLN A 522 -21.85 11.89 -0.11
C GLN A 522 -21.17 13.23 -0.32
N ASN A 523 -20.24 13.29 -1.28
CA ASN A 523 -19.54 14.51 -1.70
C ASN A 523 -18.95 15.28 -0.50
N LEU A 524 -18.38 14.55 0.46
CA LEU A 524 -18.05 15.09 1.78
C LEU A 524 -16.89 16.09 1.69
N ILE A 525 -15.68 15.61 1.38
CA ILE A 525 -14.50 16.44 1.12
C ILE A 525 -14.36 16.70 -0.38
N PHE A 526 -14.29 15.62 -1.15
CA PHE A 526 -14.25 15.61 -2.62
C PHE A 526 -15.55 15.04 -3.18
N ASN A 527 -15.83 15.32 -4.44
CA ASN A 527 -16.93 14.77 -5.20
C ASN A 527 -16.77 13.25 -5.37
N ASP A 528 -17.87 12.53 -5.19
CA ASP A 528 -17.89 11.07 -5.23
C ASP A 528 -17.63 10.50 -6.63
N GLN A 529 -17.80 11.30 -7.68
CA GLN A 529 -17.58 10.92 -9.06
C GLN A 529 -16.21 11.31 -9.62
N ALA A 530 -15.43 12.09 -8.87
CA ALA A 530 -14.07 12.41 -9.27
C ALA A 530 -13.22 11.13 -9.39
N SER A 531 -12.24 11.17 -10.29
CA SER A 531 -11.35 10.06 -10.57
C SER A 531 -9.91 10.33 -10.18
N ALA A 532 -9.51 11.60 -10.21
CA ALA A 532 -8.19 12.04 -9.78
C ALA A 532 -8.17 13.46 -9.22
N LEU A 533 -7.07 13.81 -8.56
CA LEU A 533 -6.66 15.18 -8.22
C LEU A 533 -5.46 15.56 -9.10
N VAL A 534 -5.51 16.73 -9.73
CA VAL A 534 -4.49 17.21 -10.67
C VAL A 534 -4.02 18.61 -10.34
N SER A 535 -2.76 18.92 -10.66
CA SER A 535 -2.09 20.20 -10.37
C SER A 535 -2.24 21.26 -11.46
N THR A 536 -2.85 20.90 -12.59
CA THR A 536 -3.19 21.82 -13.68
C THR A 536 -4.70 21.94 -13.76
N PRO A 537 -5.26 23.14 -13.97
CA PRO A 537 -6.67 23.28 -14.26
C PRO A 537 -7.03 22.37 -15.44
N VAL A 538 -8.02 21.51 -15.28
CA VAL A 538 -8.57 20.75 -16.41
C VAL A 538 -9.39 21.76 -17.21
N THR A 539 -8.97 22.08 -18.44
CA THR A 539 -9.73 22.97 -19.33
C THR A 539 -11.03 22.34 -19.78
#